data_AF-A0A1X4HUY5-F1
#
_entry.id   AF-A0A1X4HUY5-F1
#
_cell.length_a   1.000
_cell.length_b   1.000
_cell.length_c   1.000
_cell.angle_alpha   90.00
_cell.angle_beta   90.00
_cell.angle_gamma   90.00
#
_symmetry.space_group_name_H-M   'P 1'
#
loop_
_entity.id
_entity.type
_entity.pdbx_description
1 polymer ?
#
loop_
_entity_poly.entity_id
_entity_poly.type
_entity_poly.pdbx_seq_one_letter_code
_entity_poly.pdbx_strand_id
1 'polypeptide(L)'
;MVSAFVTESLQACVVALAAARRMLTGKARIVMVSTLFDVLGDEWFCVTAVRGLGEADVLSRLGAAGPDPLPRCPIDGVAEHFSPDSWAVRVYCPEGSGWAYVLDAFPQMGVPFREPVLKELSRSTEAVSVWKLLDSTTRAAHARDGEILALFDSWRFDPVSGTDPDRLNRALERVGFFLDEPDDDFSDPAAALEAVESEFGLAVDPQEVAGPLPTLVVPVRAH
;
A
#
# COMPACT_ATOMS: atom_id res chain seq x y z
N MET A 1 47.07 39.07 7.72
CA MET A 1 46.56 38.32 6.56
C MET A 1 47.03 36.85 6.63
N VAL A 2 46.86 36.19 7.78
CA VAL A 2 47.28 34.77 8.00
C VAL A 2 46.18 33.97 8.74
N SER A 3 45.21 34.66 9.37
CA SER A 3 44.14 34.02 10.14
C SER A 3 43.00 33.44 9.29
N ALA A 4 42.81 33.91 8.04
CA ALA A 4 41.70 33.46 7.18
C ALA A 4 42.00 32.13 6.47
N PHE A 5 43.28 31.87 6.16
CA PHE A 5 43.72 30.67 5.44
C PHE A 5 43.66 29.39 6.29
N VAL A 6 43.81 29.51 7.61
CA VAL A 6 43.80 28.35 8.53
C VAL A 6 42.38 27.84 8.77
N THR A 7 41.38 28.73 8.74
CA THR A 7 39.96 28.39 8.89
C THR A 7 39.37 27.67 7.67
N GLU A 8 39.72 28.06 6.45
CA GLU A 8 39.24 27.37 5.23
C GLU A 8 39.81 25.94 5.12
N SER A 9 41.06 25.74 5.53
CA SER A 9 41.72 24.43 5.46
C SER A 9 41.13 23.43 6.48
N LEU A 10 40.77 23.89 7.69
CA LEU A 10 40.08 23.08 8.69
C LEU A 10 38.64 22.76 8.28
N GLN A 11 37.92 23.69 7.66
CA GLN A 11 36.55 23.49 7.21
C GLN A 11 36.48 22.49 6.03
N ALA A 12 37.43 22.55 5.09
CA ALA A 12 37.56 21.56 4.02
C ALA A 12 37.89 20.15 4.56
N CYS A 13 38.70 20.05 5.61
CA CYS A 13 39.06 18.77 6.22
C CYS A 13 37.89 18.12 6.98
N VAL A 14 37.06 18.93 7.65
CA VAL A 14 35.83 18.45 8.33
C VAL A 14 34.78 17.99 7.32
N VAL A 15 34.61 18.71 6.20
CA VAL A 15 33.70 18.32 5.11
C VAL A 15 34.17 17.02 4.45
N ALA A 16 35.48 16.87 4.20
CA ALA A 16 36.04 15.65 3.64
C ALA A 16 35.90 14.44 4.60
N LEU A 17 36.05 14.64 5.92
CA LEU A 17 35.80 13.58 6.91
C LEU A 17 34.32 13.22 7.03
N ALA A 18 33.40 14.17 6.86
CA ALA A 18 31.96 13.91 6.84
C ALA A 18 31.54 13.14 5.57
N ALA A 19 32.12 13.48 4.42
CA ALA A 19 31.93 12.75 3.16
C ALA A 19 32.51 11.32 3.23
N ALA A 20 33.70 11.16 3.81
CA ALA A 20 34.32 9.84 4.01
C ALA A 20 33.55 8.98 5.04
N ARG A 21 32.96 9.58 6.08
CA ARG A 21 32.03 8.89 6.98
C ARG A 21 30.75 8.46 6.28
N ARG A 22 30.19 9.28 5.38
CA ARG A 22 29.02 8.92 4.53
C ARG A 22 29.34 7.75 3.59
N MET A 23 30.56 7.69 3.03
CA MET A 23 30.99 6.56 2.18
C MET A 23 31.16 5.24 2.94
N LEU A 24 31.51 5.29 4.24
CA LEU A 24 31.72 4.10 5.07
C LEU A 24 30.44 3.61 5.78
N THR A 25 29.35 4.38 5.73
CA THR A 25 28.03 3.98 6.25
C THR A 25 26.98 3.86 5.16
N GLY A 26 27.40 3.44 3.95
CA GLY A 26 26.48 2.84 2.98
C GLY A 26 25.96 1.54 3.56
N LYS A 27 24.98 1.61 4.48
CA LYS A 27 24.11 0.48 4.77
C LYS A 27 23.48 0.15 3.43
N ALA A 28 23.92 -0.94 2.82
CA ALA A 28 23.16 -1.56 1.73
C ALA A 28 21.73 -1.72 2.25
N ARG A 29 20.85 -0.83 1.82
CA ARG A 29 19.42 -1.02 2.02
C ARG A 29 19.13 -2.23 1.16
N ILE A 30 18.86 -3.37 1.79
CA ILE A 30 18.24 -4.48 1.09
C ILE A 30 16.91 -3.89 0.64
N VAL A 31 16.81 -3.54 -0.64
CA VAL A 31 15.55 -3.20 -1.27
C VAL A 31 14.75 -4.48 -1.21
N MET A 32 13.90 -4.63 -0.19
CA MET A 32 12.92 -5.70 -0.19
C MET A 32 11.87 -5.27 -1.21
N VAL A 33 11.93 -5.90 -2.37
CA VAL A 33 10.96 -5.65 -3.43
C VAL A 33 9.60 -6.15 -2.92
N SER A 34 8.60 -5.28 -2.98
CA SER A 34 7.25 -5.60 -2.54
C SER A 34 6.61 -6.65 -3.46
N THR A 35 6.11 -7.75 -2.89
CA THR A 35 5.49 -8.84 -3.68
C THR A 35 4.17 -8.40 -4.32
N LEU A 36 3.44 -7.51 -3.65
CA LEU A 36 2.28 -6.84 -4.21
C LEU A 36 2.67 -5.88 -5.34
N PHE A 37 3.78 -5.14 -5.21
CA PHE A 37 4.22 -4.23 -6.26
C PHE A 37 4.69 -4.99 -7.51
N ASP A 38 5.33 -6.15 -7.35
CA ASP A 38 5.74 -7.02 -8.47
C ASP A 38 4.59 -7.43 -9.39
N VAL A 39 3.37 -7.53 -8.85
CA VAL A 39 2.16 -7.92 -9.60
C VAL A 39 1.25 -6.73 -9.96
N LEU A 40 1.18 -5.70 -9.11
CA LEU A 40 0.30 -4.55 -9.34
C LEU A 40 0.95 -3.43 -10.17
N GLY A 41 2.28 -3.35 -10.16
CA GLY A 41 3.03 -2.33 -10.89
C GLY A 41 2.83 -0.90 -10.38
N ASP A 42 3.27 0.06 -11.19
CA ASP A 42 3.33 1.49 -10.86
C ASP A 42 2.23 2.34 -11.52
N GLU A 43 1.38 1.75 -12.38
CA GLU A 43 0.31 2.50 -13.03
C GLU A 43 -0.79 2.86 -12.02
N TRP A 44 -1.82 2.02 -11.90
CA TRP A 44 -2.95 2.24 -10.98
C TRP A 44 -3.30 0.94 -10.28
N PHE A 45 -3.48 1.00 -8.96
CA PHE A 45 -3.94 -0.15 -8.20
C PHE A 45 -4.65 0.28 -6.93
N CYS A 46 -5.56 -0.54 -6.45
CA CYS A 46 -6.08 -0.44 -5.09
C CYS A 46 -6.16 -1.83 -4.50
N VAL A 47 -5.55 -2.04 -3.34
CA VAL A 47 -5.56 -3.31 -2.63
C VAL A 47 -5.86 -3.08 -1.15
N THR A 48 -6.74 -3.90 -0.60
CA THR A 48 -7.01 -3.95 0.84
C THR A 48 -6.77 -5.35 1.36
N ALA A 49 -5.85 -5.51 2.31
CA ALA A 49 -5.68 -6.73 3.08
C ALA A 49 -6.53 -6.68 4.35
N VAL A 50 -7.24 -7.76 4.65
CA VAL A 50 -8.16 -7.90 5.78
C VAL A 50 -7.81 -9.13 6.59
N ARG A 51 -7.65 -8.96 7.90
CA ARG A 51 -7.14 -10.01 8.78
C ARG A 51 -8.22 -11.02 9.16
N GLY A 52 -7.86 -12.29 9.19
CA GLY A 52 -8.63 -13.37 9.81
C GLY A 52 -9.96 -13.71 9.14
N LEU A 53 -10.21 -13.22 7.93
CA LEU A 53 -11.42 -13.52 7.17
C LEU A 53 -11.14 -14.53 6.07
N GLY A 54 -12.07 -15.45 5.85
CA GLY A 54 -12.09 -16.28 4.65
C GLY A 54 -12.79 -15.59 3.48
N GLU A 55 -12.74 -16.22 2.31
CA GLU A 55 -13.37 -15.70 1.08
C GLU A 55 -14.86 -15.40 1.29
N ALA A 56 -15.62 -16.35 1.87
CA ALA A 56 -17.05 -16.17 2.13
C ALA A 56 -17.36 -14.98 3.05
N ASP A 57 -16.54 -14.73 4.06
CA ASP A 57 -16.72 -13.60 4.98
C ASP A 57 -16.46 -12.27 4.27
N VAL A 58 -15.41 -12.20 3.46
CA VAL A 58 -15.09 -11.02 2.65
C VAL A 58 -16.20 -10.74 1.64
N LEU A 59 -16.67 -11.76 0.91
CA LEU A 59 -17.77 -11.64 -0.05
C LEU A 59 -19.05 -11.17 0.64
N SER A 60 -19.39 -11.74 1.80
CA SER A 60 -20.54 -11.31 2.60
C SER A 60 -20.41 -9.84 3.03
N ARG A 61 -19.24 -9.43 3.53
CA ARG A 61 -18.95 -8.06 3.94
C ARG A 61 -18.90 -7.08 2.78
N LEU A 62 -18.59 -7.51 1.56
CA LEU A 62 -18.69 -6.67 0.37
C LEU A 62 -20.15 -6.53 -0.09
N GLY A 63 -21.07 -7.37 0.40
CA GLY A 63 -22.46 -7.41 -0.02
C GLY A 63 -22.62 -8.12 -1.36
N ALA A 64 -21.84 -9.19 -1.58
CA ALA A 64 -21.85 -9.96 -2.81
C ALA A 64 -23.28 -10.27 -3.28
N ALA A 65 -23.64 -9.67 -4.42
CA ALA A 65 -24.81 -10.01 -5.20
C ALA A 65 -24.30 -10.41 -6.59
N GLY A 66 -24.56 -11.64 -7.01
CA GLY A 66 -24.01 -12.17 -8.25
C GLY A 66 -24.39 -13.62 -8.48
N PRO A 67 -23.99 -14.19 -9.63
CA PRO A 67 -24.18 -15.61 -9.90
C PRO A 67 -23.39 -16.46 -8.89
N ASP A 68 -23.95 -17.63 -8.55
CA ASP A 68 -23.28 -18.67 -7.78
C ASP A 68 -23.03 -19.86 -8.72
N PRO A 69 -21.76 -20.22 -9.04
CA PRO A 69 -20.52 -19.63 -8.52
C PRO A 69 -20.17 -18.28 -9.16
N LEU A 70 -19.36 -17.47 -8.44
CA LEU A 70 -18.81 -16.22 -8.96
C LEU A 70 -17.87 -16.48 -10.15
N PRO A 71 -17.83 -15.59 -11.16
CA PRO A 71 -16.82 -15.66 -12.21
C PRO A 71 -15.42 -15.52 -11.60
N ARG A 72 -14.45 -16.22 -12.17
CA ARG A 72 -13.04 -16.12 -11.77
C ARG A 72 -12.24 -15.47 -12.89
N CYS A 73 -11.71 -14.28 -12.66
CA CYS A 73 -11.02 -13.49 -13.69
C CYS A 73 -9.54 -13.32 -13.36
N PRO A 74 -8.62 -13.51 -14.33
CA PRO A 74 -7.24 -13.06 -14.19
C PRO A 74 -7.19 -11.53 -14.18
N ILE A 75 -6.09 -10.94 -13.68
CA ILE A 75 -5.96 -9.49 -13.52
C ILE A 75 -6.21 -8.73 -14.83
N ASP A 76 -5.65 -9.22 -15.94
CA ASP A 76 -5.78 -8.61 -17.26
C ASP A 76 -7.06 -8.99 -18.01
N GLY A 77 -7.86 -9.93 -17.48
CA GLY A 77 -9.06 -10.48 -18.14
C GLY A 77 -10.39 -9.96 -17.58
N VAL A 78 -10.36 -9.03 -16.62
CA VAL A 78 -11.60 -8.57 -15.97
C VAL A 78 -12.51 -7.79 -16.92
N ALA A 79 -11.93 -7.00 -17.82
CA ALA A 79 -12.66 -6.18 -18.80
C ALA A 79 -13.48 -7.00 -19.81
N GLU A 80 -13.22 -8.31 -19.94
CA GLU A 80 -14.02 -9.22 -20.76
C GLU A 80 -15.37 -9.56 -20.12
N HIS A 81 -15.49 -9.42 -18.79
CA HIS A 81 -16.64 -9.87 -18.01
C HIS A 81 -17.38 -8.72 -17.32
N PHE A 82 -16.70 -7.60 -17.07
CA PHE A 82 -17.21 -6.47 -16.30
C PHE A 82 -16.95 -5.15 -17.01
N SER A 83 -17.88 -4.20 -16.84
CA SER A 83 -17.70 -2.83 -17.33
C SER A 83 -16.61 -2.11 -16.52
N PRO A 84 -15.73 -1.29 -17.14
CA PRO A 84 -14.79 -0.43 -16.42
C PRO A 84 -15.46 0.54 -15.43
N ASP A 85 -16.73 0.88 -15.65
CA ASP A 85 -17.50 1.74 -14.74
C ASP A 85 -18.10 0.96 -13.54
N SER A 86 -17.93 -0.36 -13.50
CA SER A 86 -18.40 -1.19 -12.40
C SER A 86 -17.44 -1.15 -11.22
N TRP A 87 -17.97 -1.39 -10.02
CA TRP A 87 -17.16 -1.50 -8.80
C TRP A 87 -16.68 -2.94 -8.60
N ALA A 88 -16.12 -3.52 -9.66
CA ALA A 88 -15.66 -4.89 -9.66
C ALA A 88 -14.38 -5.04 -8.81
N VAL A 89 -14.33 -6.07 -7.98
CA VAL A 89 -13.16 -6.42 -7.18
C VAL A 89 -12.88 -7.91 -7.29
N ARG A 90 -11.61 -8.28 -7.15
CA ARG A 90 -11.12 -9.66 -7.08
C ARG A 90 -10.76 -9.99 -5.64
N VAL A 91 -11.11 -11.19 -5.18
CA VAL A 91 -10.83 -11.65 -3.82
C VAL A 91 -9.78 -12.75 -3.83
N TYR A 92 -8.72 -12.60 -3.06
CA TYR A 92 -7.64 -13.58 -2.91
C TYR A 92 -7.47 -13.94 -1.45
N CYS A 93 -7.56 -15.23 -1.12
CA CYS A 93 -7.46 -15.74 0.26
C CYS A 93 -6.42 -16.86 0.32
N PRO A 94 -5.11 -16.55 0.38
CA PRO A 94 -4.09 -17.57 0.45
C PRO A 94 -4.20 -18.36 1.75
N GLU A 95 -4.14 -19.68 1.63
CA GLU A 95 -4.24 -20.60 2.77
C GLU A 95 -3.10 -20.34 3.78
N GLY A 96 -3.45 -20.31 5.07
CA GLY A 96 -2.48 -20.14 6.16
C GLY A 96 -1.89 -18.73 6.32
N SER A 97 -2.18 -17.77 5.43
CA SER A 97 -1.69 -16.39 5.54
C SER A 97 -2.30 -15.61 6.71
N GLY A 98 -3.53 -15.97 7.11
CA GLY A 98 -4.32 -15.18 8.04
C GLY A 98 -4.83 -13.86 7.46
N TRP A 99 -4.73 -13.64 6.14
CA TRP A 99 -5.16 -12.44 5.44
C TRP A 99 -5.96 -12.79 4.18
N ALA A 100 -6.96 -11.95 3.90
CA ALA A 100 -7.67 -11.93 2.63
C ALA A 100 -7.41 -10.59 1.94
N TYR A 101 -7.24 -10.61 0.62
CA TYR A 101 -6.93 -9.45 -0.19
C TYR A 101 -8.10 -9.13 -1.11
N VAL A 102 -8.54 -7.88 -1.10
CA VAL A 102 -9.52 -7.32 -2.02
C VAL A 102 -8.77 -6.42 -2.98
N LEU A 103 -8.67 -6.84 -4.24
CA LEU A 103 -7.98 -6.13 -5.29
C LEU A 103 -9.02 -5.47 -6.19
N ASP A 104 -8.90 -4.16 -6.39
CA ASP A 104 -9.77 -3.44 -7.30
C ASP A 104 -9.47 -3.88 -8.74
N ALA A 105 -10.51 -4.23 -9.50
CA ALA A 105 -10.35 -4.55 -10.91
C ALA A 105 -10.24 -3.28 -11.78
N PHE A 106 -10.82 -2.18 -11.31
CA PHE A 106 -10.84 -0.89 -11.98
C PHE A 106 -10.48 0.19 -10.94
N PRO A 107 -9.18 0.36 -10.65
CA PRO A 107 -8.68 1.09 -9.48
C PRO A 107 -8.92 2.60 -9.51
N GLN A 108 -9.55 3.14 -10.56
CA GLN A 108 -9.84 4.57 -10.70
C GLN A 108 -10.69 5.11 -9.53
N MET A 109 -11.53 4.25 -8.94
CA MET A 109 -12.44 4.63 -7.84
C MET A 109 -11.95 4.19 -6.46
N GLY A 110 -10.88 3.39 -6.39
CA GLY A 110 -10.30 2.87 -5.16
C GLY A 110 -11.36 2.20 -4.27
N VAL A 111 -12.21 1.35 -4.84
CA VAL A 111 -13.39 0.78 -4.16
C VAL A 111 -13.05 0.17 -2.80
N PRO A 112 -12.01 -0.69 -2.67
CA PRO A 112 -11.60 -1.24 -1.38
C PRO A 112 -11.06 -0.22 -0.36
N PHE A 113 -10.60 0.94 -0.82
CA PHE A 113 -10.05 2.03 0.01
C PHE A 113 -11.16 2.95 0.56
N ARG A 114 -12.34 2.97 -0.07
CA ARG A 114 -13.45 3.84 0.34
C ARG A 114 -13.87 3.55 1.78
N GLU A 115 -14.06 4.61 2.57
CA GLU A 115 -14.36 4.50 4.00
C GLU A 115 -15.51 3.52 4.35
N PRO A 116 -16.69 3.54 3.69
CA PRO A 116 -17.76 2.59 4.02
C PRO A 116 -17.41 1.12 3.75
N VAL A 117 -16.53 0.87 2.77
CA VAL A 117 -16.06 -0.48 2.43
C VAL A 117 -14.99 -0.90 3.43
N LEU A 118 -14.00 -0.04 3.68
CA LEU A 118 -12.90 -0.32 4.60
C LEU A 118 -13.38 -0.50 6.04
N LYS A 119 -14.38 0.26 6.50
CA LYS A 119 -15.03 0.06 7.81
C LYS A 119 -15.74 -1.28 7.91
N GLU A 120 -16.50 -1.69 6.89
CA GLU A 120 -17.16 -2.99 6.95
C GLU A 120 -16.16 -4.14 6.89
N LEU A 121 -15.14 -4.04 6.03
CA LEU A 121 -14.06 -5.04 5.94
C LEU A 121 -13.30 -5.16 7.26
N SER A 122 -13.03 -4.07 7.96
CA SER A 122 -12.34 -4.07 9.26
C SER A 122 -13.25 -4.33 10.47
N ARG A 123 -14.57 -4.52 10.30
CA ARG A 123 -15.47 -4.72 11.44
C ARG A 123 -15.06 -5.95 12.27
N SER A 124 -14.80 -5.75 13.56
CA SER A 124 -14.33 -6.80 14.48
C SER A 124 -13.01 -7.48 14.03
N THR A 125 -12.19 -6.78 13.23
CA THR A 125 -10.89 -7.25 12.75
C THR A 125 -10.01 -6.06 12.35
N GLU A 126 -8.97 -6.29 11.57
CA GLU A 126 -8.01 -5.30 11.08
C GLU A 126 -7.98 -5.30 9.55
N ALA A 127 -7.87 -4.12 8.94
CA ALA A 127 -7.63 -3.97 7.52
C ALA A 127 -6.58 -2.90 7.23
N VAL A 128 -5.76 -3.12 6.20
CA VAL A 128 -4.81 -2.13 5.68
C VAL A 128 -5.01 -2.02 4.18
N SER A 129 -5.05 -0.79 3.67
CA SER A 129 -5.33 -0.50 2.27
C SER A 129 -4.28 0.41 1.67
N VAL A 130 -3.90 0.17 0.42
CA VAL A 130 -3.04 1.04 -0.37
C VAL A 130 -3.71 1.30 -1.71
N TRP A 131 -3.75 2.58 -2.11
CA TRP A 131 -4.34 3.02 -3.36
C TRP A 131 -3.42 3.99 -4.08
N LYS A 132 -3.12 3.69 -5.34
CA LYS A 132 -2.37 4.51 -6.29
C LYS A 132 -3.29 4.84 -7.46
N LEU A 133 -3.56 6.12 -7.69
CA LEU A 133 -4.46 6.60 -8.76
C LEU A 133 -3.73 7.35 -9.87
N LEU A 134 -2.72 8.13 -9.53
CA LEU A 134 -1.87 8.92 -10.43
C LEU A 134 -0.46 9.01 -9.81
N ASP A 135 0.48 9.56 -10.57
CA ASP A 135 1.79 9.95 -10.04
C ASP A 135 1.65 10.82 -8.79
N SER A 136 2.42 10.47 -7.76
CA SER A 136 2.45 11.17 -6.46
C SER A 136 1.09 11.27 -5.73
N THR A 137 0.18 10.31 -5.93
CA THR A 137 -1.12 10.25 -5.21
C THR A 137 -1.33 8.94 -4.45
N THR A 138 -0.22 8.36 -3.97
CA THR A 138 -0.28 7.11 -3.19
C THR A 138 -0.90 7.40 -1.83
N ARG A 139 -1.92 6.61 -1.49
CA ARG A 139 -2.61 6.67 -0.20
C ARG A 139 -2.49 5.35 0.51
N ALA A 140 -2.40 5.40 1.83
CA ALA A 140 -2.47 4.22 2.68
C ALA A 140 -3.44 4.46 3.84
N ALA A 141 -4.17 3.44 4.24
CA ALA A 141 -5.09 3.52 5.37
C ALA A 141 -4.96 2.29 6.26
N HIS A 142 -5.04 2.49 7.57
CA HIS A 142 -5.14 1.43 8.56
C HIS A 142 -6.47 1.57 9.30
N ALA A 143 -7.23 0.47 9.35
CA ALA A 143 -8.51 0.40 10.00
C ALA A 143 -8.59 -0.81 10.93
N ARG A 144 -9.31 -0.66 12.04
CA ARG A 144 -9.57 -1.74 12.99
C ARG A 144 -10.95 -1.55 13.62
N ASP A 145 -11.67 -2.65 13.81
CA ASP A 145 -12.97 -2.68 14.45
C ASP A 145 -14.01 -1.72 13.82
N GLY A 146 -13.88 -1.46 12.52
CA GLY A 146 -14.75 -0.54 11.79
C GLY A 146 -14.40 0.95 11.95
N GLU A 147 -13.25 1.27 12.53
CA GLU A 147 -12.72 2.62 12.66
C GLU A 147 -11.46 2.80 11.82
N ILE A 148 -11.35 3.96 11.14
CA ILE A 148 -10.12 4.33 10.43
C ILE A 148 -9.18 4.95 11.45
N LEU A 149 -8.10 4.23 11.76
CA LEU A 149 -7.12 4.63 12.76
C LEU A 149 -6.08 5.58 12.19
N ALA A 150 -5.75 5.39 10.90
CA ALA A 150 -4.66 6.09 10.26
C ALA A 150 -4.94 6.28 8.75
N LEU A 151 -4.64 7.46 8.23
CA LEU A 151 -4.74 7.82 6.82
C LEU A 151 -3.52 8.62 6.36
N PHE A 152 -2.87 8.10 5.34
CA PHE A 152 -1.74 8.68 4.63
C PHE A 152 -2.16 9.12 3.23
N ASP A 153 -1.67 10.28 2.79
CA ASP A 153 -1.80 10.77 1.41
C ASP A 153 -0.47 11.42 1.01
N SER A 154 0.27 10.80 0.07
CA SER A 154 1.59 11.29 -0.33
C SER A 154 1.54 12.70 -0.93
N TRP A 155 0.39 13.09 -1.49
CA TRP A 155 0.17 14.44 -2.02
C TRP A 155 0.20 15.53 -0.95
N ARG A 156 -0.07 15.19 0.31
CA ARG A 156 -0.11 16.18 1.41
C ARG A 156 1.27 16.47 1.99
N PHE A 157 2.26 15.60 1.74
CA PHE A 157 3.60 15.67 2.34
C PHE A 157 3.59 15.73 3.89
N ASP A 158 2.46 15.39 4.50
CA ASP A 158 2.27 15.39 5.95
C ASP A 158 2.37 13.95 6.49
N PRO A 159 2.80 13.78 7.75
CA PRO A 159 2.66 12.51 8.45
C PRO A 159 1.21 12.02 8.47
N VAL A 160 1.07 10.72 8.74
CA VAL A 160 -0.22 10.06 8.82
C VAL A 160 -1.11 10.72 9.86
N SER A 161 -2.35 11.00 9.45
CA SER A 161 -3.41 11.56 10.30
C SER A 161 -4.31 10.47 10.85
N GLY A 162 -4.99 10.69 11.99
CA GLY A 162 -5.95 9.74 12.55
C GLY A 162 -5.90 9.64 14.07
N THR A 163 -6.62 8.66 14.62
CA THR A 163 -6.72 8.43 16.07
C THR A 163 -5.58 7.58 16.64
N ASP A 164 -4.94 6.75 15.80
CA ASP A 164 -3.76 5.95 16.17
C ASP A 164 -2.81 5.81 14.95
N PRO A 165 -2.12 6.90 14.54
CA PRO A 165 -1.31 6.91 13.33
C PRO A 165 0.10 6.34 13.52
N ASP A 166 0.56 6.15 14.76
CA ASP A 166 1.95 5.85 15.11
C ASP A 166 2.48 4.56 14.47
N ARG A 167 1.61 3.57 14.29
CA ARG A 167 1.99 2.31 13.64
C ARG A 167 2.30 2.52 12.16
N LEU A 168 1.42 3.22 11.44
CA LEU A 168 1.59 3.47 10.01
C LEU A 168 2.69 4.49 9.73
N ASN A 169 2.82 5.54 10.56
CA ASN A 169 3.94 6.48 10.50
C ASN A 169 5.29 5.75 10.58
N ARG A 170 5.49 4.91 11.62
CA ARG A 170 6.73 4.16 11.78
C ARG A 170 7.02 3.21 10.61
N ALA A 171 5.99 2.67 9.96
CA ALA A 171 6.15 1.82 8.78
C ALA A 171 6.62 2.61 7.56
N LEU A 172 5.98 3.75 7.30
CA LEU A 172 6.32 4.64 6.18
C LEU A 172 7.71 5.28 6.37
N GLU A 173 8.06 5.73 7.57
CA GLU A 173 9.40 6.25 7.88
C GLU A 173 10.50 5.21 7.58
N ARG A 174 10.26 3.93 7.88
CA ARG A 174 11.23 2.85 7.66
C ARG A 174 11.56 2.62 6.19
N VAL A 175 10.61 2.86 5.29
CA VAL A 175 10.80 2.74 3.84
C VAL A 175 11.23 4.06 3.19
N GLY A 176 11.33 5.14 3.97
CA GLY A 176 11.96 6.40 3.56
C GLY A 176 10.99 7.53 3.22
N PHE A 177 9.71 7.41 3.59
CA PHE A 177 8.83 8.57 3.61
C PHE A 177 9.33 9.60 4.64
N PHE A 178 9.01 10.88 4.39
CA PHE A 178 9.29 12.01 5.27
C PHE A 178 10.78 12.36 5.46
N LEU A 179 11.65 11.90 4.57
CA LEU A 179 13.04 12.34 4.52
C LEU A 179 13.15 13.74 3.89
N ASP A 180 14.04 14.58 4.42
CA ASP A 180 14.29 15.94 3.89
C ASP A 180 14.86 15.91 2.46
N GLU A 181 15.63 14.87 2.13
CA GLU A 181 16.23 14.62 0.81
C GLU A 181 15.80 13.22 0.35
N PRO A 182 14.65 13.08 -0.35
CA PRO A 182 14.24 11.81 -0.91
C PRO A 182 15.20 11.36 -2.02
N ASP A 183 15.28 10.05 -2.23
CA ASP A 183 16.04 9.46 -3.34
C ASP A 183 15.37 9.85 -4.67
N ASP A 184 16.17 10.19 -5.69
CA ASP A 184 15.64 10.55 -7.03
C ASP A 184 14.88 9.36 -7.66
N ASP A 185 15.21 8.14 -7.25
CA ASP A 185 14.56 6.89 -7.69
C ASP A 185 13.44 6.43 -6.72
N PHE A 186 12.97 7.28 -5.80
CA PHE A 186 11.95 6.91 -4.82
C PHE A 186 10.57 6.73 -5.47
N SER A 187 10.05 5.50 -5.40
CA SER A 187 8.68 5.18 -5.80
C SER A 187 7.75 5.14 -4.59
N ASP A 188 6.91 6.17 -4.44
CA ASP A 188 5.83 6.23 -3.44
C ASP A 188 5.00 4.92 -3.38
N PRO A 189 4.47 4.38 -4.48
CA PRO A 189 3.64 3.16 -4.42
C PRO A 189 4.43 1.92 -4.01
N ALA A 190 5.66 1.74 -4.51
CA ALA A 190 6.50 0.60 -4.12
C ALA A 190 6.82 0.67 -2.61
N ALA A 191 7.22 1.84 -2.12
CA ALA A 191 7.53 2.05 -0.72
C ALA A 191 6.29 1.88 0.17
N ALA A 192 5.12 2.39 -0.24
CA ALA A 192 3.90 2.23 0.54
C ALA A 192 3.47 0.76 0.65
N LEU A 193 3.58 -0.02 -0.44
CA LEU A 193 3.30 -1.46 -0.40
C LEU A 193 4.33 -2.21 0.48
N GLU A 194 5.62 -1.90 0.35
CA GLU A 194 6.67 -2.47 1.22
C GLU A 194 6.42 -2.16 2.70
N ALA A 195 5.99 -0.93 3.02
CA ALA A 195 5.69 -0.51 4.38
C ALA A 195 4.55 -1.34 4.98
N VAL A 196 3.45 -1.55 4.24
CA VAL A 196 2.32 -2.32 4.74
C VAL A 196 2.61 -3.82 4.75
N GLU A 197 3.34 -4.36 3.77
CA GLU A 197 3.73 -5.77 3.77
C GLU A 197 4.60 -6.10 4.98
N SER A 198 5.63 -5.29 5.23
CA SER A 198 6.55 -5.50 6.35
C SER A 198 5.90 -5.27 7.72
N GLU A 199 5.05 -4.26 7.87
CA GLU A 199 4.42 -3.92 9.16
C GLU A 199 3.27 -4.85 9.56
N PHE A 200 2.56 -5.40 8.58
CA PHE A 200 1.39 -6.25 8.81
C PHE A 200 1.66 -7.73 8.52
N GLY A 201 2.86 -8.07 8.05
CA GLY A 201 3.25 -9.44 7.70
C GLY A 201 2.42 -9.96 6.53
N LEU A 202 2.17 -9.11 5.53
CA LEU A 202 1.46 -9.49 4.32
C LEU A 202 2.42 -10.22 3.39
N ALA A 203 1.92 -11.26 2.75
CA ALA A 203 2.65 -12.03 1.75
C ALA A 203 1.63 -12.55 0.73
N VAL A 204 1.98 -12.43 -0.54
CA VAL A 204 1.22 -12.96 -1.66
C VAL A 204 2.12 -13.78 -2.57
N ASP A 205 1.51 -14.69 -3.34
CA ASP A 205 2.16 -15.27 -4.50
C ASP A 205 1.76 -14.41 -5.72
N PRO A 206 2.71 -13.72 -6.38
CA PRO A 206 2.41 -12.91 -7.56
C PRO A 206 1.70 -13.68 -8.68
N GLN A 207 2.00 -14.98 -8.86
CA GLN A 207 1.35 -15.81 -9.87
C GLN A 207 -0.13 -16.06 -9.54
N GLU A 208 -0.45 -16.30 -8.26
CA GLU A 208 -1.84 -16.50 -7.83
C GLU A 208 -2.64 -15.20 -7.89
N VAL A 209 -2.03 -14.08 -7.53
CA VAL A 209 -2.66 -12.75 -7.64
C VAL A 209 -2.91 -12.36 -9.11
N ALA A 210 -2.02 -12.70 -10.02
CA ALA A 210 -2.23 -12.48 -11.46
C ALA A 210 -3.29 -13.42 -12.05
N GLY A 211 -3.39 -14.64 -11.51
CA GLY A 211 -4.26 -15.71 -11.99
C GLY A 211 -5.76 -15.52 -11.72
N PRO A 212 -6.61 -16.48 -12.11
CA PRO A 212 -8.06 -16.34 -11.98
C PRO A 212 -8.54 -16.33 -10.53
N LEU A 213 -9.11 -15.21 -10.08
CA LEU A 213 -9.67 -15.02 -8.74
C LEU A 213 -11.16 -14.76 -8.79
N PRO A 214 -11.96 -15.16 -7.78
CA PRO A 214 -13.36 -14.78 -7.65
C PRO A 214 -13.55 -13.26 -7.78
N THR A 215 -14.42 -12.87 -8.70
CA THR A 215 -14.68 -11.46 -9.04
C THR A 215 -16.15 -11.15 -8.83
N LEU A 216 -16.44 -10.01 -8.19
CA LEU A 216 -17.79 -9.54 -7.93
C LEU A 216 -17.88 -8.02 -8.08
N VAL A 217 -19.09 -7.52 -8.30
CA VAL A 217 -19.39 -6.08 -8.21
C VAL A 217 -19.80 -5.74 -6.79
N VAL A 218 -19.10 -4.79 -6.17
CA VAL A 218 -19.49 -4.23 -4.88
C VAL A 218 -20.69 -3.30 -5.10
N PRO A 219 -21.84 -3.54 -4.44
CA PRO A 219 -22.98 -2.64 -4.55
C PRO A 219 -22.61 -1.25 -4.03
N VAL A 220 -23.12 -0.22 -4.71
CA VAL A 220 -22.92 1.17 -4.30
C VAL A 220 -23.49 1.36 -2.90
N ARG A 221 -22.60 1.56 -1.92
CA ARG A 221 -23.01 1.92 -0.56
C ARG A 221 -23.23 3.43 -0.53
N ALA A 222 -24.49 3.83 -0.38
CA ALA A 222 -24.80 5.22 -0.07
C ALA A 222 -24.09 5.60 1.23
N HIS A 223 -23.42 6.75 1.21
CA HIS A 223 -22.78 7.37 2.36
C HIS A 223 -23.78 7.72 3.45
#